data_AF-I4Z5V7-F1
#
_entry.id   AF-I4Z5V7-F1
#
_cell.length_a   1.000
_cell.length_b   1.000
_cell.length_c   1.000
_cell.angle_alpha   90.00
_cell.angle_beta   90.00
_cell.angle_gamma   90.00
#
_symmetry.space_group_name_H-M   'P 1'
#
loop_
_entity.id
_entity.type
_entity.pdbx_description
1 polymer ?
#
loop_
_entity_poly.entity_id
_entity_poly.type
_entity_poly.pdbx_seq_one_letter_code
_entity_poly.pdbx_strand_id
1 'polypeptide(L)'
;MSRGITANDVWQAADELLQAGERPTIERVRLKMGRGSPNTVSPHLDGWFASLGARLDTAVVNGQGKSGAGRLAGSFDTVDATNPDEAFTLAASTFWQLSLTSARHAVEASLSEVRTALTQQAEDLKQAQDKLELKAQRMAARQEGLERALHGAEHQRAEAAQRAASLDAQLNVLQQQREKERAALIEERQQLAQRSLEQERHWQLELERTREAHKQQMQQAQQQVERVTQERLVQQKEAVALQQRFEEREQATQAKLHQLLSQLHEAQASQRAQGSSSIERAGSVRFKVRKLRRNPA
;
A
#
# COMPACT_ATOMS: atom_id res chain seq x y z
N MET A 1 -47.72 81.14 -15.35
CA MET A 1 -48.95 81.49 -16.10
C MET A 1 -49.42 80.24 -16.84
N SER A 2 -50.46 79.57 -16.34
CA SER A 2 -51.05 78.38 -16.97
C SER A 2 -51.85 78.79 -18.20
N ARG A 3 -51.40 78.43 -19.40
CA ARG A 3 -52.18 78.58 -20.64
C ARG A 3 -53.46 77.75 -20.52
N GLY A 4 -54.62 78.39 -20.65
CA GLY A 4 -55.92 77.70 -20.72
C GLY A 4 -56.00 76.80 -21.95
N ILE A 5 -56.87 75.80 -21.89
CA ILE A 5 -57.12 74.89 -23.02
C ILE A 5 -57.86 75.66 -24.12
N THR A 6 -57.39 75.54 -25.35
CA THR A 6 -58.00 76.18 -26.52
C THR A 6 -58.86 75.18 -27.28
N ALA A 7 -59.80 75.70 -28.08
CA ALA A 7 -60.61 74.86 -28.98
C ALA A 7 -59.72 74.05 -29.95
N ASN A 8 -58.63 74.64 -30.43
CA ASN A 8 -57.73 73.99 -31.39
C ASN A 8 -57.03 72.75 -30.80
N ASP A 9 -56.61 72.81 -29.54
CA ASP A 9 -56.00 71.67 -28.84
C ASP A 9 -56.98 70.48 -28.76
N VAL A 10 -58.26 70.77 -28.49
CA VAL A 10 -59.33 69.76 -28.39
C VAL A 10 -59.64 69.17 -29.77
N TRP A 11 -59.67 70.01 -30.80
CA TRP A 11 -59.98 69.60 -32.18
C TRP A 11 -58.88 68.72 -32.77
N GLN A 12 -57.61 69.07 -32.53
CA GLN A 12 -56.48 68.26 -32.96
C GLN A 12 -56.48 66.89 -32.28
N ALA A 13 -56.71 66.85 -30.96
CA ALA A 13 -56.80 65.58 -30.23
C ALA A 13 -57.97 64.71 -30.70
N ALA A 14 -59.12 65.32 -31.05
CA ALA A 14 -60.26 64.61 -31.60
C ALA A 14 -60.00 64.07 -33.03
N ASP A 15 -59.36 64.86 -33.89
CA ASP A 15 -58.97 64.44 -35.24
C ASP A 15 -57.96 63.27 -35.20
N GLU A 16 -56.99 63.29 -34.28
CA GLU A 16 -56.01 62.20 -34.09
C GLU A 16 -56.68 60.90 -33.62
N LEU A 17 -57.67 60.99 -32.71
CA LEU A 17 -58.44 59.83 -32.27
C LEU A 17 -59.28 59.26 -33.42
N LEU A 18 -59.87 60.12 -34.25
CA LEU A 18 -60.63 59.70 -35.42
C LEU A 18 -59.74 59.00 -36.46
N GLN A 19 -58.52 59.48 -36.69
CA GLN A 19 -57.53 58.82 -37.56
C GLN A 19 -57.10 57.45 -37.04
N ALA A 20 -57.07 57.25 -35.72
CA ALA A 20 -56.81 55.96 -35.09
C ALA A 20 -58.03 55.01 -35.11
N GLY A 21 -59.17 55.43 -35.67
CA GLY A 21 -60.41 54.64 -35.69
C GLY A 21 -61.15 54.59 -34.36
N GLU A 22 -60.81 55.47 -33.42
CA GLU A 22 -61.42 55.53 -32.10
C GLU A 22 -62.47 56.66 -32.00
N ARG A 23 -63.51 56.45 -31.18
CA ARG A 23 -64.54 57.48 -30.93
C ARG A 23 -63.96 58.59 -30.04
N PRO A 24 -63.97 59.86 -30.46
CA PRO A 24 -63.49 60.98 -29.65
C PRO A 24 -64.54 61.36 -28.60
N THR A 25 -64.44 60.76 -27.41
CA THR A 25 -65.26 61.08 -26.24
C THR A 25 -64.54 62.06 -25.32
N ILE A 26 -65.27 62.75 -24.43
CA ILE A 26 -64.70 63.73 -23.47
C ILE A 26 -63.55 63.11 -22.68
N GLU A 27 -63.72 61.88 -22.19
CA GLU A 27 -62.69 61.17 -21.42
C GLU A 27 -61.44 60.86 -22.26
N ARG A 28 -61.61 60.40 -23.50
CA ARG A 28 -60.50 60.02 -24.39
C ARG A 28 -59.72 61.22 -24.90
N VAL A 29 -60.41 62.31 -25.23
CA VAL A 29 -59.77 63.56 -25.64
C VAL A 29 -58.94 64.13 -24.48
N ARG A 30 -59.47 64.09 -23.25
CA ARG A 30 -58.73 64.46 -22.04
C ARG A 30 -57.51 63.57 -21.80
N LEU A 31 -57.67 62.25 -21.97
CA LEU A 31 -56.58 61.29 -21.84
C LEU A 31 -55.46 61.59 -22.86
N LYS A 32 -55.83 61.85 -24.12
CA LYS A 32 -54.91 62.17 -25.21
C LYS A 32 -54.15 63.47 -24.98
N MET A 33 -54.81 64.48 -24.43
CA MET A 33 -54.20 65.78 -24.10
C MET A 33 -53.44 65.79 -22.76
N GLY A 34 -53.72 64.84 -21.86
CA GLY A 34 -53.17 64.77 -20.51
C GLY A 34 -53.59 65.90 -19.57
N ARG A 35 -54.54 66.76 -19.97
CA ARG A 35 -55.01 67.93 -19.19
C ARG A 35 -56.42 68.37 -19.58
N GLY A 36 -57.10 69.06 -18.65
CA GLY A 36 -58.42 69.67 -18.87
C GLY A 36 -59.53 69.12 -18.01
N SER A 37 -60.46 69.98 -17.61
CA SER A 37 -61.66 69.55 -16.89
C SER A 37 -62.74 69.13 -17.90
N PRO A 38 -63.63 68.18 -17.55
CA PRO A 38 -64.76 67.79 -18.40
C PRO A 38 -65.58 68.99 -18.88
N ASN A 39 -65.78 69.97 -17.99
CA ASN A 39 -66.58 71.17 -18.27
C ASN A 39 -65.92 72.11 -19.29
N THR A 40 -64.60 72.01 -19.48
CA THR A 40 -63.84 72.82 -20.45
C THR A 40 -63.76 72.13 -21.81
N VAL A 41 -63.67 70.80 -21.83
CA VAL A 41 -63.55 70.03 -23.09
C VAL A 41 -64.92 69.86 -23.78
N SER A 42 -66.01 69.73 -23.01
CA SER A 42 -67.35 69.48 -23.57
C SER A 42 -67.76 70.51 -24.64
N PRO A 43 -67.75 71.84 -24.38
CA PRO A 43 -68.24 72.81 -25.35
C PRO A 43 -67.38 72.87 -26.63
N HIS A 44 -66.06 72.65 -26.51
CA HIS A 44 -65.15 72.63 -27.65
C HIS A 44 -65.28 71.36 -28.48
N LEU A 45 -65.53 70.22 -27.84
CA LEU A 45 -65.79 68.94 -28.52
C LEU A 45 -67.16 68.96 -29.22
N ASP A 46 -68.17 69.57 -28.62
CA ASP A 46 -69.48 69.74 -29.24
C ASP A 46 -69.40 70.63 -30.49
N GLY A 47 -68.63 71.73 -30.43
CA GLY A 47 -68.34 72.57 -31.60
C GLY A 47 -67.52 71.84 -32.69
N TRP A 48 -66.62 70.94 -32.29
CA TRP A 48 -65.90 70.08 -33.22
C TRP A 48 -66.86 69.12 -33.95
N PHE A 49 -67.73 68.43 -33.22
CA PHE A 49 -68.73 67.53 -33.82
C PHE A 49 -69.72 68.27 -34.71
N ALA A 50 -70.17 69.46 -34.32
CA ALA A 50 -71.07 70.29 -35.12
C ALA A 50 -70.44 70.72 -36.46
N SER A 51 -69.13 71.01 -36.48
CA SER A 51 -68.40 71.38 -37.69
C SER A 51 -67.88 70.19 -38.49
N LEU A 52 -67.83 68.99 -37.90
CA LEU A 52 -67.32 67.77 -38.54
C LEU A 52 -68.12 67.40 -39.80
N GLY A 53 -69.44 67.57 -39.79
CA GLY A 53 -70.30 67.29 -40.94
C GLY A 53 -69.92 68.13 -42.16
N ALA A 54 -69.75 69.44 -41.98
CA ALA A 54 -69.33 70.34 -43.05
C ALA A 54 -67.88 70.08 -43.51
N ARG A 55 -66.99 69.69 -42.59
CA ARG A 55 -65.59 69.33 -42.91
C ARG A 55 -65.49 68.05 -43.72
N LEU A 56 -66.33 67.05 -43.43
CA LEU A 56 -66.41 65.82 -44.21
C LEU A 56 -67.03 66.07 -45.58
N ASP A 57 -68.10 66.87 -45.64
CA ASP A 57 -68.76 67.23 -46.90
C ASP A 57 -67.81 68.02 -47.82
N THR A 58 -67.06 68.99 -47.26
CA THR A 58 -66.02 69.71 -48.01
C THR A 58 -64.81 68.84 -48.36
N ALA A 59 -64.43 67.83 -47.56
CA ALA A 59 -63.36 66.88 -47.90
C ALA A 59 -63.78 65.88 -49.00
N VAL A 60 -65.07 65.56 -49.08
CA VAL A 60 -65.67 64.77 -50.17
C VAL A 60 -65.75 65.61 -51.46
N VAL A 61 -66.18 66.87 -51.37
CA VAL A 61 -66.24 67.81 -52.49
C VAL A 61 -64.84 68.17 -53.02
N ASN A 62 -63.83 68.32 -52.16
CA ASN A 62 -62.46 68.65 -52.56
C ASN A 62 -61.57 67.41 -52.84
N GLY A 63 -62.16 66.21 -52.96
CA GLY A 63 -61.46 65.01 -53.46
C GLY A 63 -60.30 64.49 -52.58
N GLN A 64 -60.22 64.87 -51.30
CA GLN A 64 -59.15 64.44 -50.40
C GLN A 64 -59.50 63.20 -49.55
N GLY A 65 -60.74 62.70 -49.64
CA GLY A 65 -61.11 61.40 -49.09
C GLY A 65 -60.48 60.26 -49.90
N LYS A 66 -59.49 59.56 -49.33
CA LYS A 66 -58.86 58.35 -49.89
C LYS A 66 -59.81 57.13 -49.87
N SER A 67 -61.02 57.31 -50.37
CA SER A 67 -61.92 56.23 -50.76
C SER A 67 -61.93 56.22 -52.28
N GLY A 68 -61.68 55.08 -52.92
CA GLY A 68 -61.60 54.95 -54.38
C GLY A 68 -62.79 55.52 -55.16
N ALA A 69 -63.92 55.78 -54.50
CA ALA A 69 -65.08 56.49 -55.03
C ALA A 69 -64.81 57.97 -55.37
N GLY A 70 -63.94 58.67 -54.64
CA GLY A 70 -63.66 60.10 -54.88
C GLY A 70 -62.88 60.37 -56.17
N ARG A 71 -62.08 59.40 -56.64
CA ARG A 71 -61.41 59.52 -57.95
C ARG A 71 -62.35 59.34 -59.13
N LEU A 72 -63.52 58.74 -58.92
CA LEU A 72 -64.51 58.53 -59.97
C LEU A 72 -65.42 59.76 -60.11
N ALA A 73 -65.60 60.52 -59.02
CA ALA A 73 -66.27 61.83 -59.06
C ALA A 73 -65.44 62.88 -59.82
N GLY A 74 -64.10 62.85 -59.69
CA GLY A 74 -63.21 63.76 -60.44
C GLY A 74 -63.13 63.49 -61.95
N SER A 75 -63.53 62.30 -62.42
CA SER A 75 -63.71 62.02 -63.85
C SER A 75 -65.11 62.36 -64.38
N PHE A 76 -66.01 62.80 -63.50
CA PHE A 76 -67.38 63.17 -63.86
C PHE A 76 -67.54 64.67 -64.14
N ASP A 77 -66.61 65.51 -63.67
CA ASP A 77 -66.60 66.96 -63.92
C ASP A 77 -66.29 67.34 -65.38
N THR A 78 -65.94 66.37 -66.24
CA THR A 78 -65.68 66.61 -67.68
C THR A 78 -66.71 65.98 -68.61
N VAL A 79 -67.81 65.43 -68.09
CA VAL A 79 -68.88 64.88 -68.94
C VAL A 79 -70.08 65.82 -68.91
N ASP A 80 -70.28 66.55 -70.01
CA ASP A 80 -71.54 67.26 -70.28
C ASP A 80 -72.71 66.27 -70.10
N ALA A 81 -73.48 66.47 -69.02
CA ALA A 81 -74.55 65.58 -68.60
C ALA A 81 -75.75 65.65 -69.56
N THR A 82 -75.62 65.03 -70.73
CA THR A 82 -76.74 64.89 -71.68
C THR A 82 -77.24 63.45 -71.81
N ASN A 83 -76.50 62.42 -71.37
CA ASN A 83 -76.97 61.01 -71.38
C ASN A 83 -76.49 60.20 -70.14
N PRO A 84 -77.40 59.78 -69.22
CA PRO A 84 -77.05 59.05 -68.00
C PRO A 84 -76.51 57.62 -68.23
N ASP A 85 -76.81 57.00 -69.38
CA ASP A 85 -76.37 55.62 -69.69
C ASP A 85 -74.86 55.53 -69.97
N GLU A 86 -74.26 56.55 -70.58
CA GLU A 86 -72.83 56.58 -70.92
C GLU A 86 -71.96 56.73 -69.66
N ALA A 87 -72.39 57.60 -68.76
CA ALA A 87 -71.84 57.76 -67.41
C ALA A 87 -71.80 56.43 -66.63
N PHE A 88 -72.90 55.65 -66.67
CA PHE A 88 -72.97 54.36 -65.98
C PHE A 88 -72.04 53.31 -66.60
N THR A 89 -71.98 53.21 -67.93
CA THR A 89 -71.10 52.25 -68.62
C THR A 89 -69.60 52.55 -68.38
N LEU A 90 -69.21 53.82 -68.35
CA LEU A 90 -67.84 54.23 -68.00
C LEU A 90 -67.51 53.90 -66.52
N ALA A 91 -68.43 54.17 -65.60
CA ALA A 91 -68.26 53.82 -64.18
C ALA A 91 -68.17 52.29 -63.97
N ALA A 92 -69.00 51.51 -64.66
CA ALA A 92 -68.98 50.04 -64.57
C ALA A 92 -67.69 49.45 -65.14
N SER A 93 -67.20 49.95 -66.28
CA SER A 93 -65.96 49.46 -66.90
C SER A 93 -64.72 49.83 -66.09
N THR A 94 -64.65 51.04 -65.54
CA THR A 94 -63.57 51.47 -64.64
C THR A 94 -63.57 50.69 -63.32
N PHE A 95 -64.75 50.44 -62.73
CA PHE A 95 -64.88 49.59 -61.55
C PHE A 95 -64.46 48.13 -61.84
N TRP A 96 -64.84 47.57 -62.99
CA TRP A 96 -64.42 46.24 -63.41
C TRP A 96 -62.90 46.14 -63.60
N GLN A 97 -62.28 47.12 -64.27
CA GLN A 97 -60.82 47.16 -64.42
C GLN A 97 -60.10 47.32 -63.07
N LEU A 98 -60.63 48.15 -62.18
CA LEU A 98 -60.07 48.34 -60.84
C LEU A 98 -60.19 47.07 -59.97
N SER A 99 -61.32 46.37 -60.04
CA SER A 99 -61.50 45.10 -59.33
C SER A 99 -60.64 43.97 -59.90
N LEU A 100 -60.44 43.92 -61.21
CA LEU A 100 -59.54 42.93 -61.83
C LEU A 100 -58.07 43.19 -61.48
N THR A 101 -57.64 44.45 -61.48
CA THR A 101 -56.28 44.83 -61.05
C THR A 101 -56.06 44.56 -59.57
N SER A 102 -57.03 44.89 -58.70
CA SER A 102 -56.94 44.58 -57.27
C SER A 102 -56.91 43.08 -57.00
N ALA A 103 -57.71 42.28 -57.71
CA ALA A 103 -57.69 40.83 -57.62
C ALA A 103 -56.34 40.23 -58.05
N ARG A 104 -55.75 40.73 -59.15
CA ARG A 104 -54.40 40.31 -59.60
C ARG A 104 -53.32 40.66 -58.57
N HIS A 105 -53.36 41.87 -58.01
CA HIS A 105 -52.43 42.26 -56.95
C HIS A 105 -52.59 41.42 -55.69
N ALA A 106 -53.83 41.07 -55.30
CA ALA A 106 -54.08 40.20 -54.16
C ALA A 106 -53.51 38.78 -54.38
N VAL A 107 -53.68 38.22 -55.58
CA VAL A 107 -53.10 36.91 -55.93
C VAL A 107 -51.57 36.97 -55.93
N GLU A 108 -50.95 37.97 -56.56
CA GLU A 108 -49.48 38.10 -56.56
C GLU A 108 -48.92 38.29 -55.15
N ALA A 109 -49.59 39.08 -54.30
CA ALA A 109 -49.23 39.22 -52.90
C ALA A 109 -49.28 37.87 -52.17
N SER A 110 -50.38 37.13 -52.28
CA SER A 110 -50.51 35.80 -51.65
C SER A 110 -49.48 34.79 -52.18
N LEU A 111 -49.17 34.81 -53.48
CA LEU A 111 -48.14 33.95 -54.07
C LEU A 111 -46.75 34.34 -53.57
N SER A 112 -46.47 35.64 -53.41
CA SER A 112 -45.20 36.11 -52.87
C SER A 112 -45.04 35.67 -51.41
N GLU A 113 -46.09 35.75 -50.59
CA GLU A 113 -46.10 35.29 -49.19
C GLU A 113 -45.88 33.78 -49.09
N VAL A 114 -46.55 32.99 -49.92
CA VAL A 114 -46.35 31.53 -49.96
C VAL A 114 -44.92 31.19 -50.41
N ARG A 115 -44.38 31.89 -51.41
CA ARG A 115 -43.01 31.69 -51.87
C ARG A 115 -42.00 32.01 -50.77
N THR A 116 -42.16 33.13 -50.06
CA THR A 116 -41.24 33.50 -48.97
C THR A 116 -41.34 32.51 -47.80
N ALA A 117 -42.55 32.08 -47.44
CA ALA A 117 -42.76 31.06 -46.41
C ALA A 117 -42.11 29.72 -46.78
N LEU A 118 -42.25 29.28 -48.04
CA LEU A 118 -41.63 28.03 -48.52
C LEU A 118 -40.09 28.13 -48.52
N THR A 119 -39.53 29.27 -48.94
CA THR A 119 -38.08 29.48 -48.88
C THR A 119 -37.55 29.47 -47.45
N GLN A 120 -38.26 30.10 -46.51
CA GLN A 120 -37.90 30.09 -45.09
C GLN A 120 -37.96 28.66 -44.52
N GLN A 121 -39.03 27.91 -44.80
CA GLN A 121 -39.14 26.52 -44.36
C GLN A 121 -38.03 25.63 -44.95
N ALA A 122 -37.67 25.83 -46.22
CA ALA A 122 -36.57 25.10 -46.85
C ALA A 122 -35.21 25.43 -46.18
N GLU A 123 -34.97 26.69 -45.85
CA GLU A 123 -33.77 27.12 -45.11
C GLU A 123 -33.74 26.54 -43.69
N ASP A 124 -34.85 26.57 -42.96
CA ASP A 124 -34.96 26.01 -41.61
C ASP A 124 -34.72 24.49 -41.59
N LEU A 125 -35.31 23.77 -42.56
CA LEU A 125 -35.10 22.33 -42.73
C LEU A 125 -33.63 22.02 -43.03
N LYS A 126 -32.99 22.80 -43.91
CA LYS A 126 -31.57 22.65 -44.21
C LYS A 126 -30.70 22.87 -42.97
N GLN A 127 -30.96 23.94 -42.21
CA GLN A 127 -30.24 24.20 -40.96
C GLN A 127 -30.46 23.09 -39.92
N ALA A 128 -31.66 22.51 -39.85
CA ALA A 128 -31.95 21.40 -38.96
C ALA A 128 -31.18 20.12 -39.39
N GLN A 129 -31.11 19.85 -40.70
CA GLN A 129 -30.33 18.76 -41.26
C GLN A 129 -28.84 18.91 -40.96
N ASP A 130 -28.25 20.09 -41.22
CA ASP A 130 -26.84 20.38 -40.94
C ASP A 130 -26.52 20.21 -39.44
N LYS A 131 -27.43 20.66 -38.55
CA LYS A 131 -27.28 20.48 -37.09
C LYS A 131 -27.35 19.02 -36.68
N LEU A 132 -28.22 18.23 -37.29
CA LEU A 132 -28.34 16.79 -37.02
C LEU A 132 -27.11 16.04 -37.52
N GLU A 133 -26.62 16.38 -38.71
CA GLU A 133 -25.42 15.77 -39.29
C GLU A 133 -24.19 16.06 -38.41
N LEU A 134 -24.00 17.31 -37.97
CA LEU A 134 -22.93 17.66 -37.05
C LEU A 134 -23.02 16.91 -35.72
N LYS A 135 -24.23 16.72 -35.18
CA LYS A 135 -24.44 15.92 -33.96
C LYS A 135 -24.10 14.45 -34.20
N ALA A 136 -24.51 13.89 -35.34
CA ALA A 136 -24.20 12.51 -35.70
C ALA A 136 -22.69 12.29 -35.83
N GLN A 137 -21.98 13.19 -36.53
CA GLN A 137 -20.53 13.16 -36.64
C GLN A 137 -19.83 13.24 -35.27
N ARG A 138 -20.29 14.13 -34.38
CA ARG A 138 -19.75 14.23 -33.01
C ARG A 138 -19.99 12.96 -32.19
N MET A 139 -21.16 12.34 -32.33
CA MET A 139 -21.46 11.07 -31.65
C MET A 139 -20.61 9.93 -32.17
N ALA A 140 -20.43 9.82 -33.50
CA ALA A 140 -19.56 8.83 -34.11
C ALA A 140 -18.10 9.00 -33.64
N ALA A 141 -17.56 10.22 -33.68
CA ALA A 141 -16.22 10.50 -33.19
C ALA A 141 -16.04 10.19 -31.69
N ARG A 142 -17.09 10.42 -30.88
CA ARG A 142 -17.09 10.05 -29.46
C ARG A 142 -17.11 8.53 -29.28
N GLN A 143 -17.91 7.80 -30.05
CA GLN A 143 -17.97 6.34 -30.02
C GLN A 143 -16.60 5.74 -30.37
N GLU A 144 -15.99 6.17 -31.47
CA GLU A 144 -14.64 5.72 -31.84
C GLU A 144 -13.60 6.06 -30.77
N GLY A 145 -13.72 7.24 -30.14
CA GLY A 145 -12.84 7.64 -29.04
C GLY A 145 -13.00 6.72 -27.81
N LEU A 146 -14.23 6.35 -27.47
CA LEU A 146 -14.53 5.42 -26.38
C LEU A 146 -14.05 3.99 -26.71
N GLU A 147 -14.25 3.51 -27.93
CA GLU A 147 -13.77 2.20 -28.37
C GLU A 147 -12.25 2.12 -28.31
N ARG A 148 -11.54 3.15 -28.79
CA ARG A 148 -10.08 3.25 -28.66
C ARG A 148 -9.62 3.28 -27.20
N ALA A 149 -10.34 4.00 -26.34
CA ALA A 149 -10.03 4.07 -24.91
C ALA A 149 -10.26 2.71 -24.21
N LEU A 150 -11.35 2.02 -24.53
CA LEU A 150 -11.65 0.67 -24.02
C LEU A 150 -10.58 -0.32 -24.45
N HIS A 151 -10.25 -0.35 -25.74
CA HIS A 151 -9.20 -1.24 -26.25
C HIS A 151 -7.84 -0.96 -25.60
N GLY A 152 -7.49 0.31 -25.44
CA GLY A 152 -6.28 0.72 -24.71
C GLY A 152 -6.29 0.27 -23.25
N ALA A 153 -7.42 0.41 -22.54
CA ALA A 153 -7.56 -0.03 -21.16
C ALA A 153 -7.50 -1.58 -21.03
N GLU A 154 -8.08 -2.31 -21.98
CA GLU A 154 -8.01 -3.78 -22.03
C GLU A 154 -6.58 -4.27 -22.23
N HIS A 155 -5.82 -3.65 -23.15
CA HIS A 155 -4.40 -3.94 -23.35
C HIS A 155 -3.59 -3.66 -22.08
N GLN A 156 -3.77 -2.49 -21.47
CA GLN A 156 -3.08 -2.15 -20.21
C GLN A 156 -3.42 -3.15 -19.09
N ARG A 157 -4.68 -3.60 -19.01
CA ARG A 157 -5.10 -4.61 -18.04
C ARG A 157 -4.43 -5.96 -18.32
N ALA A 158 -4.34 -6.37 -19.58
CA ALA A 158 -3.68 -7.60 -19.98
C ALA A 158 -2.17 -7.57 -19.65
N GLU A 159 -1.48 -6.48 -19.95
CA GLU A 159 -0.07 -6.29 -19.60
C GLU A 159 0.16 -6.26 -18.08
N ALA A 160 -0.73 -5.60 -17.32
CA ALA A 160 -0.66 -5.61 -15.87
C ALA A 160 -0.86 -7.03 -15.29
N ALA A 161 -1.81 -7.79 -15.83
CA ALA A 161 -2.06 -9.17 -15.42
C ALA A 161 -0.87 -10.09 -15.74
N GLN A 162 -0.25 -9.93 -16.91
CA GLN A 162 0.97 -10.66 -17.28
C GLN A 162 2.14 -10.33 -16.35
N ARG A 163 2.34 -9.04 -16.02
CA ARG A 163 3.35 -8.62 -15.06
C ARG A 163 3.10 -9.20 -13.67
N ALA A 164 1.86 -9.15 -13.17
CA ALA A 164 1.49 -9.75 -11.89
C ALA A 164 1.79 -11.26 -11.87
N ALA A 165 1.35 -12.00 -12.89
CA ALA A 165 1.64 -13.44 -13.01
C ALA A 165 3.15 -13.74 -13.05
N SER A 166 3.95 -12.90 -13.73
CA SER A 166 5.40 -13.06 -13.78
C SER A 166 6.06 -12.83 -12.41
N LEU A 167 5.56 -11.86 -11.63
CA LEU A 167 6.05 -11.57 -10.29
C LEU A 167 5.64 -12.67 -9.31
N ASP A 168 4.41 -13.18 -9.40
CA ASP A 168 3.95 -14.32 -8.59
C ASP A 168 4.80 -15.56 -8.85
N ALA A 169 5.11 -15.84 -10.12
CA ALA A 169 6.01 -16.94 -10.47
C ALA A 169 7.42 -16.75 -9.87
N GLN A 170 7.99 -15.54 -9.93
CA GLN A 170 9.28 -15.24 -9.32
C GLN A 170 9.25 -15.38 -7.79
N LEU A 171 8.19 -14.90 -7.14
CA LEU A 171 8.00 -15.04 -5.69
C LEU A 171 7.93 -16.52 -5.29
N ASN A 172 7.20 -17.34 -6.03
CA ASN A 172 7.11 -18.77 -5.76
C ASN A 172 8.47 -19.46 -5.90
N VAL A 173 9.26 -19.11 -6.92
CA VAL A 173 10.62 -19.65 -7.10
C VAL A 173 11.53 -19.25 -5.93
N LEU A 174 11.51 -17.98 -5.53
CA LEU A 174 12.30 -17.49 -4.39
C LEU A 174 11.85 -18.14 -3.06
N GLN A 175 10.55 -18.36 -2.87
CA GLN A 175 10.03 -19.07 -1.70
C GLN A 175 10.52 -20.51 -1.66
N GLN A 176 10.46 -21.23 -2.79
CA GLN A 176 10.98 -22.60 -2.89
C GLN A 176 12.50 -22.65 -2.64
N GLN A 177 13.26 -21.68 -3.15
CA GLN A 177 14.71 -21.59 -2.88
C GLN A 177 14.96 -21.38 -1.39
N ARG A 178 14.25 -20.44 -0.75
CA ARG A 178 14.36 -20.19 0.69
C ARG A 178 13.99 -21.41 1.53
N GLU A 179 12.97 -22.17 1.13
CA GLU A 179 12.58 -23.41 1.82
C GLU A 179 13.64 -24.50 1.68
N LYS A 180 14.22 -24.67 0.48
CA LYS A 180 15.34 -25.60 0.26
C LYS A 180 16.56 -25.23 1.08
N GLU A 181 16.93 -23.95 1.11
CA GLU A 181 18.05 -23.46 1.93
C GLU A 181 17.79 -23.68 3.42
N ARG A 182 16.57 -23.41 3.90
CA ARG A 182 16.20 -23.68 5.29
C ARG A 182 16.27 -25.18 5.62
N ALA A 183 15.78 -26.05 4.74
CA ALA A 183 15.86 -27.48 4.93
C ALA A 183 17.33 -27.94 4.98
N ALA A 184 18.17 -27.47 4.06
CA ALA A 184 19.60 -27.78 4.04
C ALA A 184 20.32 -27.32 5.32
N LEU A 185 20.03 -26.11 5.82
CA LEU A 185 20.60 -25.61 7.08
C LEU A 185 20.14 -26.43 8.29
N ILE A 186 18.89 -26.91 8.32
CA ILE A 186 18.39 -27.78 9.39
C ILE A 186 19.10 -29.14 9.33
N GLU A 187 19.23 -29.73 8.15
CA GLU A 187 19.95 -30.99 7.95
C GLU A 187 21.43 -30.87 8.36
N GLU A 188 22.12 -29.80 7.95
CA GLU A 188 23.51 -29.55 8.34
C GLU A 188 23.65 -29.42 9.86
N ARG A 189 22.76 -28.66 10.52
CA ARG A 189 22.74 -28.54 11.98
C ARG A 189 22.50 -29.88 12.67
N GLN A 190 21.59 -30.70 12.15
CA GLN A 190 21.32 -32.04 12.69
C GLN A 190 22.54 -32.95 12.54
N GLN A 191 23.21 -32.94 11.38
CA GLN A 191 24.42 -33.71 11.14
C GLN A 191 25.56 -33.28 12.07
N LEU A 192 25.75 -31.98 12.27
CA LEU A 192 26.76 -31.46 13.20
C LEU A 192 26.46 -31.85 14.65
N ALA A 193 25.20 -31.77 15.08
CA ALA A 193 24.78 -32.19 16.42
C ALA A 193 24.94 -33.70 16.63
N GLN A 194 24.64 -34.52 15.62
CA GLN A 194 24.87 -35.97 15.67
C GLN A 194 26.37 -36.28 15.80
N ARG A 195 27.21 -35.64 14.98
CA ARG A 195 28.66 -35.81 15.04
C ARG A 195 29.22 -35.37 16.40
N SER A 196 28.75 -34.27 16.97
CA SER A 196 29.22 -33.83 18.30
C SER A 196 28.82 -34.82 19.39
N LEU A 197 27.58 -35.33 19.37
CA LEU A 197 27.12 -36.35 20.31
C LEU A 197 27.90 -37.66 20.18
N GLU A 198 28.21 -38.09 18.96
CA GLU A 198 29.04 -39.29 18.72
C GLU A 198 30.48 -39.09 19.23
N GLN A 199 31.07 -37.91 18.98
CA GLN A 199 32.39 -37.56 19.50
C GLN A 199 32.40 -37.51 21.03
N GLU A 200 31.39 -36.90 21.66
CA GLU A 200 31.24 -36.86 23.11
C GLU A 200 31.14 -38.27 23.70
N ARG A 201 30.34 -39.16 23.10
CA ARG A 201 30.24 -40.56 23.51
C ARG A 201 31.56 -41.29 23.37
N HIS A 202 32.27 -41.10 22.27
CA HIS A 202 33.59 -41.69 22.06
C HIS A 202 34.57 -41.22 23.15
N TRP A 203 34.60 -39.91 23.44
CA TRP A 203 35.48 -39.33 24.45
C TRP A 203 35.13 -39.80 25.87
N GLN A 204 33.85 -39.97 26.17
CA GLN A 204 33.39 -40.57 27.43
C GLN A 204 33.86 -42.01 27.59
N LEU A 205 33.72 -42.83 26.55
CA LEU A 205 34.19 -44.22 26.56
C LEU A 205 35.71 -44.31 26.71
N GLU A 206 36.47 -43.43 26.06
CA GLU A 206 37.92 -43.37 26.24
C GLU A 206 38.32 -42.91 27.64
N LEU A 207 37.59 -41.95 28.22
CA LEU A 207 37.82 -41.53 29.61
C LEU A 207 37.50 -42.66 30.60
N GLU A 208 36.44 -43.42 30.38
CA GLU A 208 36.11 -44.60 31.19
C GLU A 208 37.20 -45.67 31.06
N ARG A 209 37.64 -46.00 29.84
CA ARG A 209 38.73 -46.94 29.60
C ARG A 209 40.03 -46.53 30.27
N THR A 210 40.41 -45.25 30.18
CA THR A 210 41.63 -44.74 30.82
C THR A 210 41.52 -44.74 32.35
N ARG A 211 40.35 -44.43 32.91
CA ARG A 211 40.08 -44.55 34.36
C ARG A 211 40.15 -45.99 34.83
N GLU A 212 39.56 -46.93 34.08
CA GLU A 212 39.61 -48.36 34.38
C GLU A 212 41.05 -48.89 34.31
N ALA A 213 41.80 -48.54 33.26
CA ALA A 213 43.21 -48.90 33.12
C ALA A 213 44.05 -48.35 34.28
N HIS A 214 43.86 -47.08 34.66
CA HIS A 214 44.54 -46.49 35.82
C HIS A 214 44.17 -47.19 37.13
N LYS A 215 42.89 -47.52 37.33
CA LYS A 215 42.42 -48.26 38.51
C LYS A 215 43.07 -49.65 38.57
N GLN A 216 43.13 -50.36 37.45
CA GLN A 216 43.79 -51.67 37.36
C GLN A 216 45.30 -51.54 37.64
N GLN A 217 45.97 -50.54 37.06
CA GLN A 217 47.38 -50.29 37.31
C GLN A 217 47.66 -49.95 38.79
N MET A 218 46.80 -49.15 39.42
CA MET A 218 46.90 -48.83 40.85
C MET A 218 46.70 -50.07 41.72
N GLN A 219 45.73 -50.92 41.41
CA GLN A 219 45.52 -52.19 42.11
C GLN A 219 46.72 -53.13 41.96
N GLN A 220 47.30 -53.25 40.77
CA GLN A 220 48.51 -54.03 40.54
C GLN A 220 49.70 -53.49 41.33
N ALA A 221 49.89 -52.16 41.34
CA ALA A 221 50.93 -51.52 42.13
C ALA A 221 50.74 -51.75 43.64
N GLN A 222 49.50 -51.65 44.15
CA GLN A 222 49.17 -51.99 45.54
C GLN A 222 49.51 -53.44 45.87
N GLN A 223 49.10 -54.38 45.03
CA GLN A 223 49.43 -55.80 45.21
C GLN A 223 50.94 -56.06 45.16
N GLN A 224 51.70 -55.37 44.31
CA GLN A 224 53.16 -55.47 44.29
C GLN A 224 53.79 -54.93 45.57
N VAL A 225 53.32 -53.77 46.07
CA VAL A 225 53.78 -53.21 47.35
C VAL A 225 53.43 -54.17 48.50
N GLU A 226 52.22 -54.72 48.53
CA GLU A 226 51.81 -55.73 49.51
C GLU A 226 52.69 -56.99 49.45
N ARG A 227 53.01 -57.50 48.25
CA ARG A 227 53.93 -58.63 48.09
C ARG A 227 55.33 -58.31 48.60
N VAL A 228 55.92 -57.19 48.17
CA VAL A 228 57.25 -56.77 48.60
C VAL A 228 57.31 -56.52 50.10
N THR A 229 56.26 -55.95 50.69
CA THR A 229 56.17 -55.76 52.14
C THR A 229 56.03 -57.09 52.88
N GLN A 230 55.23 -58.04 52.39
CA GLN A 230 55.15 -59.38 52.94
C GLN A 230 56.50 -60.12 52.84
N GLU A 231 57.14 -60.09 51.67
CA GLU A 231 58.47 -60.65 51.46
C GLU A 231 59.49 -60.02 52.40
N ARG A 232 59.49 -58.70 52.56
CA ARG A 232 60.34 -57.99 53.52
C ARG A 232 60.05 -58.40 54.95
N LEU A 233 58.79 -58.58 55.34
CA LEU A 233 58.42 -59.06 56.68
C LEU A 233 58.90 -60.49 56.93
N VAL A 234 58.80 -61.37 55.93
CA VAL A 234 59.33 -62.73 56.01
C VAL A 234 60.86 -62.70 56.13
N GLN A 235 61.55 -61.94 55.27
CA GLN A 235 62.99 -61.75 55.34
C GLN A 235 63.45 -61.15 56.68
N GLN A 236 62.70 -60.19 57.24
CA GLN A 236 62.97 -59.65 58.57
C GLN A 236 62.81 -60.71 59.66
N LYS A 237 61.74 -61.51 59.63
CA LYS A 237 61.56 -62.62 60.58
C LYS A 237 62.66 -63.66 60.48
N GLU A 238 63.07 -64.02 59.26
CA GLU A 238 64.19 -64.94 59.01
C GLU A 238 65.51 -64.36 59.51
N ALA A 239 65.78 -63.07 59.27
CA ALA A 239 66.97 -62.39 59.76
C ALA A 239 67.01 -62.35 61.30
N VAL A 240 65.88 -62.05 61.95
CA VAL A 240 65.75 -62.08 63.42
C VAL A 240 65.94 -63.51 63.94
N ALA A 241 65.36 -64.53 63.29
CA ALA A 241 65.55 -65.93 63.69
C ALA A 241 67.01 -66.40 63.49
N LEU A 242 67.69 -65.95 62.44
CA LEU A 242 69.12 -66.19 62.25
C LEU A 242 69.94 -65.50 63.33
N GLN A 243 69.65 -64.24 63.67
CA GLN A 243 70.29 -63.53 64.78
C GLN A 243 70.12 -64.28 66.10
N GLN A 244 68.90 -64.73 66.43
CA GLN A 244 68.63 -65.54 67.63
C GLN A 244 69.45 -66.84 67.62
N ARG A 245 69.53 -67.55 66.50
CA ARG A 245 70.37 -68.77 66.38
C ARG A 245 71.86 -68.48 66.53
N PHE A 246 72.33 -67.33 66.04
CA PHE A 246 73.71 -66.90 66.25
C PHE A 246 73.97 -66.59 67.72
N GLU A 247 73.09 -65.85 68.39
CA GLU A 247 73.16 -65.57 69.83
C GLU A 247 73.12 -66.86 70.66
N GLU A 248 72.22 -67.80 70.35
CA GLU A 248 72.16 -69.11 71.00
C GLU A 248 73.47 -69.91 70.81
N ARG A 249 74.06 -69.87 69.61
CA ARG A 249 75.36 -70.50 69.34
C ARG A 249 76.48 -69.81 70.10
N GLU A 250 76.52 -68.48 70.14
CA GLU A 250 77.49 -67.73 70.92
C GLU A 250 77.35 -68.07 72.41
N GLN A 251 76.14 -68.02 72.96
CA GLN A 251 75.85 -68.42 74.35
C GLN A 251 76.25 -69.88 74.61
N ALA A 252 75.97 -70.81 73.70
CA ALA A 252 76.37 -72.21 73.84
C ALA A 252 77.91 -72.38 73.79
N THR A 253 78.59 -71.61 72.94
CA THR A 253 80.07 -71.61 72.90
C THR A 253 80.65 -70.98 74.17
N GLN A 254 80.10 -69.87 74.66
CA GLN A 254 80.48 -69.24 75.92
C GLN A 254 80.22 -70.17 77.11
N ALA A 255 79.09 -70.86 77.16
CA ALA A 255 78.78 -71.86 78.18
C ALA A 255 79.76 -73.05 78.13
N LYS A 256 80.10 -73.55 76.93
CA LYS A 256 81.16 -74.56 76.76
C LYS A 256 82.53 -74.05 77.23
N LEU A 257 82.87 -72.81 76.93
CA LEU A 257 84.13 -72.19 77.33
C LEU A 257 84.17 -72.05 78.87
N HIS A 258 83.08 -71.61 79.48
CA HIS A 258 82.90 -71.61 80.93
C HIS A 258 83.00 -73.01 81.54
N GLN A 259 82.42 -74.04 80.91
CA GLN A 259 82.50 -75.42 81.36
C GLN A 259 83.93 -75.99 81.23
N LEU A 260 84.65 -75.65 80.16
CA LEU A 260 86.06 -76.02 80.02
C LEU A 260 86.94 -75.29 81.04
N LEU A 261 86.65 -74.02 81.33
CA LEU A 261 87.31 -73.28 82.39
C LEU A 261 87.00 -73.88 83.77
N SER A 262 85.76 -74.29 84.05
CA SER A 262 85.42 -74.94 85.32
C SER A 262 86.07 -76.31 85.43
N GLN A 263 86.12 -77.11 84.36
CA GLN A 263 86.86 -78.38 84.31
C GLN A 263 88.36 -78.17 84.50
N LEU A 264 88.94 -77.10 83.96
CA LEU A 264 90.33 -76.72 84.22
C LEU A 264 90.54 -76.33 85.69
N HIS A 265 89.62 -75.57 86.28
CA HIS A 265 89.68 -75.23 87.71
C HIS A 265 89.52 -76.48 88.60
N GLU A 266 88.63 -77.42 88.27
CA GLU A 266 88.46 -78.70 88.96
C GLU A 266 89.68 -79.62 88.77
N ALA A 267 90.24 -79.70 87.56
CA ALA A 267 91.47 -80.43 87.28
C ALA A 267 92.67 -79.82 88.05
N GLN A 268 92.77 -78.49 88.12
CA GLN A 268 93.78 -77.81 88.93
C GLN A 268 93.53 -77.99 90.45
N ALA A 269 92.28 -78.04 90.90
CA ALA A 269 91.93 -78.34 92.28
C ALA A 269 92.29 -79.79 92.65
N SER A 270 92.04 -80.75 91.76
CA SER A 270 92.43 -82.16 91.94
C SER A 270 93.95 -82.36 91.88
N GLN A 271 94.68 -81.62 91.04
CA GLN A 271 96.15 -81.60 91.04
C GLN A 271 96.73 -80.94 92.31
N ARG A 272 96.10 -79.89 92.84
CA ARG A 272 96.49 -79.29 94.14
C ARG A 272 96.17 -80.21 95.32
N ALA A 273 95.10 -81.00 95.25
CA ALA A 273 94.76 -82.00 96.26
C ALA A 273 95.66 -83.26 96.20
N GLN A 274 96.19 -83.63 95.03
CA GLN A 274 97.17 -84.71 94.87
C GLN A 274 98.61 -84.27 95.17
N GLY A 275 98.90 -82.96 95.08
CA GLY A 275 100.19 -82.37 95.46
C GLY A 275 100.40 -82.24 96.98
N SER A 276 99.32 -82.16 97.78
CA SER A 276 99.40 -82.05 99.24
C SER A 276 99.47 -83.40 99.97
N SER A 277 99.19 -84.53 99.31
CA SER A 277 99.21 -85.87 99.91
C SER A 277 100.52 -86.66 99.73
N SER A 278 101.58 -86.04 99.20
CA SER A 278 102.82 -86.74 98.80
C SER A 278 104.11 -86.22 99.46
N ILE A 279 104.02 -85.37 100.49
CA ILE A 279 105.20 -84.77 101.18
C ILE A 279 105.44 -85.31 102.60
N GLU A 280 104.61 -86.24 103.11
CA GLU A 280 104.83 -86.90 104.41
C GLU A 280 104.87 -88.43 104.29
N ARG A 281 105.88 -88.96 103.59
CA ARG A 281 106.45 -90.29 103.87
C ARG A 281 107.74 -90.51 103.07
N ALA A 282 108.83 -90.77 103.81
CA ALA A 282 110.13 -91.30 103.38
C ALA A 282 111.18 -90.32 102.82
N GLY A 283 111.95 -89.74 103.74
CA GLY A 283 113.37 -89.54 103.51
C GLY A 283 114.12 -90.88 103.63
N SER A 284 114.87 -91.26 102.59
CA SER A 284 116.10 -92.06 102.62
C SER A 284 116.40 -92.60 101.22
N VAL A 285 117.44 -92.08 100.56
CA VAL A 285 118.52 -92.83 99.88
C VAL A 285 119.47 -91.82 99.23
N ARG A 286 120.76 -92.02 99.51
CA ARG A 286 121.92 -91.22 99.12
C ARG A 286 122.34 -91.46 97.66
N PHE A 287 123.06 -90.45 97.14
CA PHE A 287 124.28 -90.54 96.33
C PHE A 287 124.20 -90.45 94.77
N LYS A 288 124.81 -89.34 94.28
CA LYS A 288 125.87 -89.23 93.26
C LYS A 288 125.56 -89.53 91.78
N VAL A 289 125.75 -88.52 90.91
CA VAL A 289 126.86 -88.40 89.91
C VAL A 289 126.45 -87.65 88.64
N ARG A 290 127.24 -86.59 88.33
CA ARG A 290 127.66 -86.04 87.01
C ARG A 290 126.56 -85.65 85.99
N LYS A 291 126.74 -84.72 85.06
CA LYS A 291 127.70 -83.64 84.69
C LYS A 291 127.28 -83.34 83.24
N LEU A 292 127.52 -82.10 82.78
CA LEU A 292 127.56 -81.70 81.36
C LEU A 292 126.17 -81.55 80.73
N ARG A 293 125.88 -80.55 79.90
CA ARG A 293 126.68 -79.51 79.25
C ARG A 293 125.69 -78.55 78.57
N ARG A 294 126.11 -77.27 78.44
CA ARG A 294 126.03 -76.40 77.25
C ARG A 294 124.71 -76.37 76.45
N ASN A 295 124.19 -75.24 76.00
CA ASN A 295 124.78 -73.93 75.75
C ASN A 295 123.63 -72.96 75.42
N PRO A 296 123.86 -71.65 75.55
CA PRO A 296 122.95 -70.61 75.08
C PRO A 296 123.30 -70.16 73.65
N ALA A 297 122.31 -69.57 72.98
CA ALA A 297 122.42 -68.35 72.17
C ALA A 297 121.00 -67.86 71.87
#